data_AF-A0A7C4VXP5-F1
#
_entry.id   AF-A0A7C4VXP5-F1
#
_cell.length_a   1.000
_cell.length_b   1.000
_cell.length_c   1.000
_cell.angle_alpha   90.00
_cell.angle_beta   90.00
_cell.angle_gamma   90.00
#
_symmetry.space_group_name_H-M   'P 1'
#
loop_
_entity.id
_entity.type
_entity.pdbx_description
1 polymer ?
#
loop_
_entity_poly.entity_id
_entity_poly.type
_entity_poly.pdbx_seq_one_letter_code
_entity_poly.pdbx_strand_id
1 'polypeptide(L)' 'MSITTRRCSFCGRNVPRGKGILYVKTDGSTLFFCSSKCRKSMLYLSRKPSKMKWITKSTKQTK' A
#
# COMPACT_ATOMS: atom_id res chain seq x y z
N MET A 1 -16.50 -5.79 18.44
CA MET A 1 -16.20 -4.60 17.61
C MET A 1 -15.27 -5.00 16.47
N SER A 2 -15.80 -5.14 15.26
CA SER A 2 -15.01 -5.53 14.09
C SER A 2 -14.26 -4.31 13.55
N ILE A 3 -13.01 -4.13 13.99
CA ILE A 3 -12.10 -3.12 13.42
C ILE A 3 -11.80 -3.55 11.99
N THR A 4 -12.60 -3.09 11.02
CA THR A 4 -12.38 -3.48 9.62
C THR A 4 -11.07 -2.86 9.13
N THR A 5 -10.04 -3.68 9.06
CA THR A 5 -8.70 -3.25 8.64
C THR A 5 -8.61 -3.25 7.11
N ARG A 6 -8.08 -2.17 6.53
CA ARG A 6 -7.77 -2.13 5.09
C ARG A 6 -6.32 -2.58 4.88
N ARG A 7 -6.05 -3.36 3.83
CA ARG A 7 -4.67 -3.76 3.48
C ARG A 7 -3.98 -2.65 2.68
N CYS A 8 -2.74 -2.36 3.05
CA CYS A 8 -1.87 -1.48 2.27
C CYS A 8 -1.42 -2.17 0.97
N SER A 9 -1.61 -1.51 -0.17
CA SER A 9 -1.24 -2.01 -1.51
C SER A 9 0.28 -2.15 -1.70
N PHE A 10 1.10 -1.47 -0.89
CA PHE A 10 2.56 -1.49 -1.01
C PHE A 10 3.23 -2.46 -0.03
N CYS A 11 2.89 -2.35 1.26
CA CYS A 11 3.58 -3.12 2.31
C CYS A 11 2.79 -4.33 2.83
N GLY A 12 1.54 -4.50 2.40
CA GLY A 12 0.67 -5.60 2.82
C GLY A 12 0.21 -5.55 4.29
N ARG A 13 0.60 -4.51 5.05
CA ARG A 13 0.17 -4.35 6.45
C ARG A 13 -1.29 -3.97 6.54
N ASN A 14 -1.94 -4.42 7.61
CA ASN A 14 -3.27 -4.01 7.97
C ASN A 14 -3.24 -2.57 8.52
N VAL A 15 -4.11 -1.73 8.01
CA VAL A 15 -4.27 -0.34 8.42
C VAL A 15 -5.61 -0.22 9.16
N PRO A 16 -5.60 0.29 10.40
CA PRO A 16 -6.83 0.52 11.14
C PRO A 16 -7.68 1.61 10.45
N ARG A 17 -9.00 1.57 10.69
CA ARG A 17 -9.90 2.63 10.19
C ARG A 17 -9.49 3.99 10.78
N GLY A 18 -9.66 5.05 9.98
CA GLY A 18 -9.23 6.40 10.34
C GLY A 18 -7.74 6.68 10.13
N LYS A 19 -6.95 5.69 9.68
CA LYS A 19 -5.52 5.86 9.41
C LYS A 19 -5.18 5.45 7.98
N GLY A 20 -4.13 6.07 7.44
CA GLY A 20 -3.62 5.78 6.10
C GLY A 20 -3.98 6.85 5.07
N ILE A 21 -3.63 6.58 3.81
CA ILE A 21 -3.84 7.48 2.69
C ILE A 21 -4.50 6.67 1.58
N LEU A 22 -5.64 7.17 1.08
CA LEU A 22 -6.26 6.67 -0.13
C LEU A 22 -5.73 7.48 -1.32
N TYR A 23 -5.23 6.79 -2.34
CA TYR A 23 -4.77 7.40 -3.58
C TYR A 23 -5.56 6.81 -4.74
N VAL A 24 -6.26 7.65 -5.48
CA VAL A 24 -7.03 7.24 -6.66
C VAL A 24 -6.20 7.58 -7.89
N LYS A 25 -5.93 6.59 -8.74
CA LYS A 25 -5.26 6.80 -10.01
C LYS A 25 -6.24 7.33 -11.05
N THR A 26 -5.71 7.92 -12.12
CA THR A 26 -6.51 8.40 -13.27
C THR A 26 -7.31 7.29 -13.94
N ASP A 27 -6.84 6.05 -13.87
CA ASP A 27 -7.53 4.83 -14.31
C ASP A 27 -8.69 4.39 -13.40
N GLY A 28 -8.95 5.12 -12.30
CA GLY A 28 -10.02 4.81 -11.35
C GLY A 28 -9.65 3.77 -10.30
N SER A 29 -8.50 3.07 -10.41
CA SER A 29 -8.10 2.14 -9.36
C SER A 29 -7.63 2.86 -8.10
N THR A 30 -8.05 2.32 -6.96
CA THR A 30 -7.75 2.86 -5.63
C THR A 30 -6.59 2.11 -5.00
N LEU A 31 -5.53 2.84 -4.62
CA LEU A 31 -4.42 2.34 -3.84
C LEU A 31 -4.54 2.81 -2.40
N PHE A 32 -4.36 1.90 -1.45
CA PHE A 32 -4.39 2.22 -0.04
C PHE A 32 -2.98 2.15 0.55
N PHE A 33 -2.55 3.19 1.25
CA PHE A 33 -1.22 3.27 1.85
C PHE A 33 -1.30 3.39 3.37
N CYS A 34 -0.41 2.70 4.08
CA CYS A 34 -0.33 2.81 5.53
C CYS A 34 0.39 4.08 6.01
N SER A 35 1.29 4.64 5.19
CA SER A 35 2.11 5.79 5.56
C SER A 35 2.67 6.52 4.34
N SER A 36 3.13 7.76 4.56
CA SER A 36 3.82 8.58 3.56
C SER A 36 5.06 7.89 2.97
N LYS A 37 5.73 7.01 3.73
CA LYS A 37 6.87 6.21 3.24
C LYS A 37 6.44 5.27 2.10
N CYS A 38 5.30 4.61 2.26
CA CYS A 38 4.77 3.69 1.24
C CYS A 38 4.29 4.46 0.01
N ARG A 39 3.60 5.59 0.22
CA ARG A 39 3.17 6.48 -0.87
C ARG A 39 4.36 6.97 -1.69
N LYS A 40 5.40 7.51 -1.03
CA LYS A 40 6.57 8.05 -1.73
C LYS A 40 7.36 6.98 -2.46
N SER A 41 7.49 5.81 -1.86
CA SER A 41 8.20 4.68 -2.45
C SER A 41 7.54 4.18 -3.74
N MET A 42 6.21 4.20 -3.80
CA MET A 42 5.46 3.72 -4.97
C MET A 42 5.27 4.81 -6.04
N LEU A 43 4.97 6.06 -5.66
CA LEU A 43 4.63 7.13 -6.61
C LEU A 43 5.82 7.91 -7.14
N TYR A 44 6.79 8.28 -6.30
CA TYR A 44 7.91 9.14 -6.71
C TYR A 44 9.16 8.32 -7.02
N LEU A 45 9.44 7.30 -6.21
CA LEU A 45 10.66 6.50 -6.32
C LEU A 45 10.47 5.25 -7.20
N SER A 46 9.23 4.95 -7.62
CA SER A 46 8.87 3.79 -8.45
C SER A 46 9.50 2.47 -7.99
N ARG A 47 9.69 2.29 -6.67
CA ARG A 47 10.35 1.09 -6.14
C ARG A 47 9.37 -0.06 -6.13
N LYS A 48 9.80 -1.20 -6.66
CA LYS A 48 9.05 -2.44 -6.60
C LYS A 48 9.11 -3.03 -5.19
N PRO A 49 7.98 -3.42 -4.58
CA PRO A 49 7.97 -3.95 -3.22
C PRO A 49 8.82 -5.22 -3.09
N SER A 50 8.93 -6.02 -4.16
CA SER A 50 9.76 -7.22 -4.22
C SER A 50 11.26 -6.99 -4.02
N LYS A 51 11.75 -5.76 -4.27
CA LYS A 51 13.17 -5.42 -4.10
C LYS A 51 13.49 -4.85 -2.72
N MET A 52 12.50 -4.69 -1.84
CA MET A 52 12.67 -4.03 -0.54
C MET A 52 12.60 -5.02 0.62
N LYS A 53 13.74 -5.20 1.32
CA LYS A 53 13.88 -6.12 2.46
C LYS A 53 12.95 -5.82 3.64
N TRP A 54 12.49 -4.57 3.81
CA TRP A 54 11.62 -4.17 4.94
C TRP A 54 10.12 -4.36 4.67
N ILE A 55 9.75 -4.86 3.50
CA ILE A 55 8.35 -5.14 3.14
C ILE A 55 8.04 -6.60 3.42
N THR A 56 7.05 -6.83 4.27
CA THR A 56 6.76 -8.15 4.87
C THR A 56 6.08 -9.13 3.91
N LYS A 57 5.42 -8.65 2.83
CA LYS A 57 4.76 -9.51 1.84
C LYS A 57 4.88 -8.92 0.44
N SER A 58 5.77 -9.50 -0.36
CA SER A 58 5.86 -9.33 -1.81
C SER A 58 5.03 -10.41 -2.51
N THR A 59 3.69 -10.39 -2.34
CA THR A 59 2.84 -11.14 -3.26
C THR A 59 2.92 -10.47 -4.63
N LYS A 60 3.50 -11.21 -5.58
CA LYS A 60 3.60 -10.88 -7.00
C LYS A 60 2.26 -10.31 -7.49
N GLN A 61 2.32 -9.18 -8.19
CA GLN A 61 1.21 -8.69 -9.01
C GLN A 61 1.03 -9.72 -10.13
N THR A 62 0.03 -10.59 -10.01
CA THR A 62 -0.45 -11.33 -11.18
C THR A 62 -1.31 -10.36 -11.99
N LYS A 63 -0.95 -10.33 -13.27
CA LYS A 63 -1.42 -9.54 -14.40
C LYS A 63 -2.87 -9.07 -14.34
#